data_AF-A0A8X6UUF4-F1
#
_entry.id   AF-A0A8X6UUF4-F1
#
_cell.length_a   1.000
_cell.length_b   1.000
_cell.length_c   1.000
_cell.angle_alpha   90.00
_cell.angle_beta   90.00
_cell.angle_gamma   90.00
#
_symmetry.space_group_name_H-M   'P 1'
#
loop_
_entity.id
_entity.type
_entity.pdbx_description
1 polymer ?
#
loop_
_entity_poly.entity_id
_entity_poly.type
_entity_poly.pdbx_seq_one_letter_code
_entity_poly.pdbx_strand_id
1 'polypeptide(L)'
;MLVQIFACFLLFVSYVHCAAEVNIPQTKTTHTVPRIDFYPQELKAVVEDEKRHVSFGIHWENSNDTTLIDSIDDFHGDFHVFVLSEDTKILEIVNFSYPNCIRSRDEPKNFSFTVKGIFLGFTKVKVNLIPAVKGCATKSKDRVPPKLLESTKDFDLVVSVIRPPSVLVNIVTGAMAALVAFNYINMGVQLDLHCIAKVLKKPIGPSIGFVCQFLFMPLVSSYFFHLSI
;
A
#
# COMPACT_ATOMS: atom_id res chain seq x y z
N MET A 1 -7.20 -43.25 50.53
CA MET A 1 -7.64 -43.10 49.11
C MET A 1 -9.06 -42.55 48.93
N LEU A 2 -10.04 -42.85 49.80
CA LEU A 2 -11.43 -42.34 49.64
C LEU A 2 -11.58 -40.81 49.86
N VAL A 3 -10.74 -40.21 50.71
CA VAL A 3 -10.82 -38.78 51.08
C VAL A 3 -10.36 -37.84 49.95
N GLN A 4 -9.47 -38.31 49.08
CA GLN A 4 -8.93 -37.52 47.96
C GLN A 4 -9.89 -37.44 46.76
N ILE A 5 -10.73 -38.46 46.59
CA ILE A 5 -11.76 -38.50 45.53
C ILE A 5 -12.92 -37.56 45.88
N PHE A 6 -13.31 -37.48 47.15
CA PHE A 6 -14.38 -36.57 47.61
C PHE A 6 -14.00 -35.09 47.50
N ALA A 7 -12.72 -34.75 47.76
CA ALA A 7 -12.22 -33.38 47.60
C ALA A 7 -12.20 -32.92 46.12
N CYS A 8 -11.83 -33.80 45.18
CA CYS A 8 -11.89 -33.50 43.76
C CYS A 8 -13.33 -33.31 43.24
N PHE A 9 -14.29 -34.09 43.76
CA PHE A 9 -15.69 -33.98 43.33
C PHE A 9 -16.34 -32.67 43.81
N LEU A 10 -16.01 -32.21 45.03
CA LEU A 10 -16.51 -30.93 45.58
C LEU A 10 -15.91 -29.70 44.88
N LEU A 11 -14.65 -29.79 44.42
CA LEU A 11 -14.04 -28.74 43.61
C LEU A 11 -14.66 -28.67 42.21
N PHE A 12 -15.04 -29.81 41.62
CA PHE A 12 -15.72 -29.84 40.32
C PHE A 12 -17.13 -29.25 40.37
N VAL A 13 -17.91 -29.53 41.43
CA VAL A 13 -19.28 -29.02 41.57
C VAL A 13 -19.30 -27.50 41.81
N SER A 14 -18.32 -26.97 42.56
CA SER A 14 -18.17 -25.51 42.75
C SER A 14 -17.76 -24.79 41.47
N TYR A 15 -16.96 -25.44 40.60
CA TYR A 15 -16.56 -24.86 39.32
C TYR A 15 -17.71 -24.80 38.31
N VAL A 16 -18.61 -25.79 38.33
CA VAL A 16 -19.76 -25.86 37.41
C VAL A 16 -20.88 -24.88 37.81
N HIS A 17 -21.02 -24.52 39.09
CA HIS A 17 -22.08 -23.61 39.54
C HIS A 17 -21.78 -22.11 39.31
N CYS A 18 -20.54 -21.72 39.01
CA CYS A 18 -20.18 -20.33 38.69
C CYS A 18 -20.41 -19.94 37.21
N ALA A 19 -20.80 -20.89 36.34
CA ALA A 19 -20.96 -20.64 34.90
C ALA A 19 -22.39 -20.28 34.47
N ALA A 20 -23.30 -20.02 35.41
CA ALA A 20 -24.67 -19.60 35.11
C ALA A 20 -24.82 -18.08 35.24
N GLU A 21 -24.17 -17.35 34.34
CA GLU A 21 -24.40 -15.91 34.19
C GLU A 21 -25.64 -15.70 33.31
N VAL A 22 -26.60 -14.94 33.85
CA VAL A 22 -27.88 -14.61 33.25
C VAL A 22 -27.65 -13.72 32.03
N ASN A 23 -27.82 -14.29 30.84
CA ASN A 23 -27.69 -13.56 29.58
C ASN A 23 -28.96 -12.75 29.33
N ILE A 24 -28.94 -11.48 29.76
CA ILE A 24 -29.96 -10.49 29.42
C ILE A 24 -29.84 -10.22 27.91
N PRO A 25 -30.92 -10.29 27.12
CA PRO A 25 -30.85 -10.00 25.69
C PRO A 25 -30.51 -8.52 25.49
N GLN A 26 -29.24 -8.23 25.22
CA GLN A 26 -28.83 -6.90 24.77
C GLN A 26 -29.34 -6.71 23.34
N THR A 27 -30.32 -5.82 23.22
CA THR A 27 -30.79 -5.27 21.95
C THR A 27 -29.60 -4.67 21.23
N LYS A 28 -29.13 -5.36 20.20
CA LYS A 28 -27.98 -4.99 19.37
C LYS A 28 -28.36 -3.77 18.51
N THR A 29 -28.12 -2.57 19.05
CA THR A 29 -28.18 -1.34 18.25
C THR A 29 -27.14 -1.45 17.16
N THR A 30 -27.61 -1.33 15.93
CA THR A 30 -26.88 -1.71 14.73
C THR A 30 -26.41 -0.41 14.08
N HIS A 31 -25.12 -0.08 14.22
CA HIS A 31 -24.54 1.19 13.78
C HIS A 31 -23.86 1.03 12.40
N THR A 32 -24.15 1.96 11.49
CA THR A 32 -23.58 1.97 10.13
C THR A 32 -22.33 2.85 10.08
N VAL A 33 -21.24 2.31 9.53
CA VAL A 33 -19.96 3.02 9.38
C VAL A 33 -19.69 3.20 7.88
N PRO A 34 -19.25 4.39 7.43
CA PRO A 34 -18.87 4.60 6.05
C PRO A 34 -17.57 3.85 5.75
N ARG A 35 -17.50 3.20 4.60
CA ARG A 35 -16.32 2.56 4.02
C ARG A 35 -16.08 3.14 2.64
N ILE A 36 -14.86 3.62 2.39
CA ILE A 36 -14.45 4.12 1.07
C ILE A 36 -13.60 3.05 0.41
N ASP A 37 -14.02 2.61 -0.78
CA ASP A 37 -13.22 1.73 -1.63
C ASP A 37 -12.70 2.52 -2.83
N PHE A 38 -11.38 2.47 -3.03
CA PHE A 38 -10.71 3.14 -4.15
C PHE A 38 -10.55 2.19 -5.34
N TYR A 39 -10.73 2.74 -6.53
CA TYR A 39 -10.53 2.06 -7.80
C TYR A 39 -9.60 2.91 -8.69
N PRO A 40 -8.35 2.47 -8.89
CA PRO A 40 -7.70 1.26 -8.36
C PRO A 40 -7.40 1.36 -6.85
N GLN A 41 -7.29 0.20 -6.18
CA GLN A 41 -7.02 0.10 -4.73
C GLN A 41 -5.64 0.63 -4.33
N GLU A 42 -4.67 0.58 -5.25
CA GLU A 42 -3.35 1.19 -5.10
C GLU A 42 -2.97 1.84 -6.43
N LEU A 43 -2.38 3.04 -6.38
CA LEU A 43 -1.92 3.73 -7.58
C LEU A 43 -0.40 3.59 -7.70
N LYS A 44 0.02 2.52 -8.37
CA LYS A 44 1.44 2.21 -8.60
C LYS A 44 1.96 2.91 -9.83
N ALA A 45 3.17 3.46 -9.70
CA ALA A 45 3.97 3.95 -10.82
C ALA A 45 3.27 5.01 -11.69
N VAL A 46 2.71 6.05 -11.07
CA VAL A 46 2.28 7.26 -11.78
C VAL A 46 3.51 7.93 -12.37
N VAL A 47 3.56 8.12 -13.68
CA VAL A 47 4.71 8.80 -14.31
C VAL A 47 4.66 10.30 -13.96
N GLU A 48 5.81 10.91 -13.67
CA GLU A 48 5.91 12.37 -13.51
C GLU A 48 5.25 13.11 -14.69
N ASP A 49 4.51 14.18 -14.40
CA ASP A 49 3.71 15.00 -15.32
C ASP A 49 2.49 14.30 -15.97
N GLU A 50 2.33 12.99 -15.76
CA GLU A 50 1.17 12.23 -16.22
C GLU A 50 -0.04 12.41 -15.29
N LYS A 51 -1.23 12.48 -15.89
CA LYS A 51 -2.50 12.53 -15.17
C LYS A 51 -3.10 11.13 -15.06
N ARG A 52 -3.53 10.75 -13.86
CA ARG A 52 -4.22 9.47 -13.61
C ARG A 52 -5.58 9.72 -12.97
N HIS A 53 -6.58 9.04 -13.51
CA HIS A 53 -7.94 9.07 -12.99
C HIS A 53 -8.08 8.02 -11.88
N VAL A 54 -8.56 8.47 -10.73
CA VAL A 54 -8.87 7.61 -9.59
C VAL A 54 -10.35 7.78 -9.29
N SER A 55 -11.04 6.66 -9.13
CA SER A 55 -12.43 6.63 -8.69
C SER A 55 -12.52 6.12 -7.26
N PHE A 56 -13.50 6.58 -6.50
CA PHE A 56 -13.80 6.05 -5.19
C PHE A 56 -15.31 5.90 -5.00
N GLY A 57 -15.71 4.80 -4.38
CA GLY A 57 -17.08 4.51 -3.99
C GLY A 57 -17.21 4.64 -2.48
N ILE A 58 -18.36 5.11 -2.02
CA ILE A 58 -18.69 5.18 -0.59
C ILE A 58 -19.79 4.13 -0.35
N HIS A 59 -19.46 3.14 0.47
CA HIS A 59 -20.36 2.07 0.89
C HIS A 59 -20.63 2.19 2.39
N TRP A 60 -21.83 1.81 2.81
CA TRP A 60 -22.22 1.82 4.22
C TRP A 60 -22.30 0.39 4.71
N GLU A 61 -21.46 0.05 5.68
CA GLU A 61 -21.40 -1.29 6.26
C GLU A 61 -21.82 -1.25 7.74
N ASN A 62 -22.48 -2.30 8.20
CA ASN A 62 -22.89 -2.40 9.61
C ASN A 62 -21.70 -2.87 10.44
N SER A 63 -21.24 -2.03 11.37
CA SER A 63 -20.15 -2.38 12.28
C SER A 63 -20.70 -2.72 13.67
N ASN A 64 -20.11 -3.73 14.29
CA ASN A 64 -20.36 -4.17 15.65
C ASN A 64 -19.23 -3.78 16.63
N ASP A 65 -18.26 -2.98 16.19
CA ASP A 65 -17.11 -2.58 17.00
C ASP A 65 -17.45 -1.39 17.91
N THR A 66 -17.42 -1.64 19.22
CA THR A 66 -17.80 -0.73 20.30
C THR A 66 -16.82 0.43 20.55
N THR A 67 -15.61 0.38 20.01
CA THR A 67 -14.58 1.42 20.21
C THR A 67 -14.73 2.65 19.31
N LEU A 68 -15.55 2.55 18.26
CA LEU A 68 -15.89 3.66 17.36
C LEU A 68 -17.19 4.36 17.76
N ILE A 69 -17.87 3.91 18.82
CA ILE A 69 -19.26 4.23 19.11
C ILE A 69 -19.42 5.54 19.91
N ASP A 70 -18.42 5.94 20.72
CA ASP A 70 -18.54 7.15 21.55
C ASP A 70 -18.31 8.47 20.79
N SER A 71 -17.88 8.44 19.52
CA SER A 71 -17.69 9.64 18.68
C SER A 71 -18.64 9.69 17.48
N ILE A 72 -19.56 8.74 17.38
CA ILE A 72 -20.40 8.50 16.21
C ILE A 72 -21.87 8.34 16.66
N ASP A 73 -22.42 9.39 17.28
CA ASP A 73 -23.87 9.50 17.39
C ASP A 73 -24.43 9.86 15.99
N ASP A 74 -24.96 8.85 15.32
CA ASP A 74 -25.75 8.87 14.09
C ASP A 74 -25.14 9.53 12.84
N PHE A 75 -24.46 8.73 12.01
CA PHE A 75 -24.22 9.01 10.58
C PHE A 75 -25.51 8.98 9.72
N HIS A 76 -26.65 9.41 10.27
CA HIS A 76 -27.89 9.61 9.53
C HIS A 76 -27.96 11.04 8.99
N GLY A 77 -27.05 11.41 8.08
CA GLY A 77 -26.95 12.80 7.63
C GLY A 77 -26.24 13.01 6.29
N ASP A 78 -26.38 14.23 5.78
CA ASP A 78 -25.57 14.72 4.66
C ASP A 78 -24.11 14.85 5.10
N PHE A 79 -23.15 14.76 4.17
CA PHE A 79 -21.73 14.82 4.49
C PHE A 79 -20.92 15.61 3.45
N HIS A 80 -19.85 16.24 3.93
CA HIS A 80 -18.87 16.93 3.10
C HIS A 80 -17.67 16.04 2.83
N VAL A 81 -17.23 15.99 1.57
CA VAL A 81 -16.08 15.20 1.13
C VAL A 81 -14.93 16.11 0.76
N PHE A 82 -13.77 15.87 1.37
CA PHE A 82 -12.53 16.55 1.04
C PHE A 82 -11.47 15.52 0.67
N VAL A 83 -10.87 15.68 -0.52
CA VAL A 83 -9.72 14.87 -0.96
C VAL A 83 -8.46 15.73 -0.82
N LEU A 84 -7.51 15.26 -0.04
CA LEU A 84 -6.27 15.96 0.28
C LEU A 84 -5.07 15.07 -0.07
N SER A 85 -4.01 15.66 -0.62
CA SER A 85 -2.73 14.98 -0.78
C SER A 85 -1.88 15.21 0.46
N GLU A 86 -1.24 14.17 0.99
CA GLU A 86 -0.33 14.27 2.14
C GLU A 86 0.91 15.12 1.80
N ASP A 87 1.43 14.98 0.58
CA ASP A 87 2.55 15.79 0.09
C ASP A 87 2.25 16.39 -1.29
N THR A 88 2.01 17.70 -1.29
CA THR A 88 1.75 18.50 -2.51
C THR A 88 2.98 18.67 -3.41
N LYS A 89 4.19 18.36 -2.93
CA LYS A 89 5.42 18.39 -3.75
C LYS A 89 5.57 17.13 -4.61
N ILE A 90 4.98 16.02 -4.18
CA ILE A 90 5.06 14.71 -4.84
C ILE A 90 3.85 14.52 -5.75
N LEU A 91 2.65 14.83 -5.26
CA LEU A 91 1.40 14.59 -5.97
C LEU A 91 0.41 15.74 -5.77
N GLU A 92 -0.10 16.27 -6.86
CA GLU A 92 -1.14 17.29 -6.88
C GLU A 92 -2.46 16.73 -7.40
N ILE A 93 -3.58 17.23 -6.86
CA ILE A 93 -4.91 16.86 -7.34
C ILE A 93 -5.41 17.98 -8.26
N VAL A 94 -5.59 17.67 -9.55
CA VAL A 94 -5.81 18.67 -10.61
C VAL A 94 -7.30 18.89 -10.86
N ASN A 95 -8.10 17.84 -10.77
CA ASN A 95 -9.53 17.93 -11.07
C ASN A 95 -10.34 17.05 -10.13
N PHE A 96 -11.50 17.56 -9.75
CA PHE A 96 -12.43 16.89 -8.85
C PHE A 96 -13.78 16.79 -9.54
N SER A 97 -14.30 15.57 -9.64
CA SER A 97 -15.62 15.28 -10.17
C SER A 97 -16.50 14.70 -9.07
N TYR A 98 -16.68 15.47 -8.00
CA TYR A 98 -17.59 15.16 -6.90
C TYR A 98 -18.24 16.43 -6.36
N PRO A 99 -19.50 16.34 -5.86
CA PRO A 99 -20.13 17.46 -5.20
C PRO A 99 -19.51 17.68 -3.81
N ASN A 100 -19.38 18.95 -3.40
CA ASN A 100 -18.85 19.31 -2.07
C ASN A 100 -19.69 18.74 -0.91
N CYS A 101 -20.92 18.31 -1.17
CA CYS A 101 -21.82 17.72 -0.19
C CYS A 101 -22.62 16.60 -0.84
N ILE A 102 -22.71 15.45 -0.17
CA ILE A 102 -23.44 14.27 -0.62
C ILE A 102 -24.53 13.97 0.39
N ARG A 103 -25.72 13.65 -0.12
CA ARG A 103 -26.84 13.25 0.72
C ARG A 103 -26.79 11.75 0.93
N SER A 104 -27.02 11.30 2.16
CA SER A 104 -27.09 9.86 2.49
C SER A 104 -28.16 9.10 1.69
N ARG A 105 -29.19 9.81 1.19
CA ARG A 105 -30.25 9.24 0.33
C ARG A 105 -29.91 9.13 -1.15
N ASP A 106 -28.79 9.69 -1.60
CA ASP A 106 -28.31 9.42 -2.95
C ASP A 106 -27.77 7.98 -3.00
N GLU A 107 -28.20 7.21 -4.00
CA GLU A 107 -27.61 5.89 -4.32
C GLU A 107 -26.08 5.96 -4.38
N PRO A 108 -25.36 4.84 -4.16
CA PRO A 108 -23.90 4.83 -4.23
C PRO A 108 -23.44 5.39 -5.59
N LYS A 109 -22.90 6.61 -5.55
CA LYS A 109 -22.35 7.28 -6.72
C LYS A 109 -20.84 7.10 -6.70
N ASN A 110 -20.32 6.72 -7.85
CA ASN A 110 -18.88 6.67 -8.08
C ASN A 110 -18.40 8.11 -8.26
N PHE A 111 -17.50 8.54 -7.38
CA PHE A 111 -16.83 9.82 -7.49
C PHE A 111 -15.48 9.60 -8.13
N SER A 112 -15.00 10.61 -8.85
CA SER A 112 -13.66 10.54 -9.43
C SER A 112 -12.89 11.83 -9.19
N PHE A 113 -11.58 11.68 -9.08
CA PHE A 113 -10.64 12.77 -9.04
C PHE A 113 -9.43 12.41 -9.90
N THR A 114 -8.73 13.43 -10.39
CA THR A 114 -7.55 13.27 -11.23
C THR A 114 -6.34 13.74 -10.47
N VAL A 115 -5.38 12.85 -10.30
CA VAL A 115 -4.09 13.15 -9.69
C VAL A 115 -3.02 13.35 -10.76
N LYS A 116 -2.04 14.19 -10.45
CA LYS A 116 -0.87 14.46 -11.28
C LYS A 116 0.39 14.25 -10.45
N GLY A 117 1.28 13.39 -10.93
CA GLY A 117 2.61 13.21 -10.33
C GLY A 117 3.49 14.41 -10.64
N ILE A 118 4.07 15.03 -9.63
CA ILE A 118 5.03 16.14 -9.80
C ILE A 118 6.46 15.63 -9.68
N PHE A 119 6.75 14.84 -8.65
CA PHE A 119 8.10 14.39 -8.33
C PHE A 119 8.13 12.94 -7.85
N LEU A 120 9.22 12.23 -8.14
CA LEU A 120 9.46 10.87 -7.68
C LEU A 120 9.35 10.74 -6.15
N GLY A 121 8.53 9.79 -5.70
CA GLY A 121 8.32 9.56 -4.28
C GLY A 121 7.13 8.67 -3.98
N PHE A 122 6.93 8.43 -2.70
CA PHE A 122 5.75 7.76 -2.16
C PHE A 122 4.95 8.78 -1.38
N THR A 123 3.65 8.83 -1.64
CA THR A 123 2.73 9.71 -0.91
C THR A 123 1.38 9.04 -0.77
N LYS A 124 0.51 9.61 0.06
CA LYS A 124 -0.84 9.12 0.27
C LYS A 124 -1.85 10.20 -0.05
N VAL A 125 -2.96 9.79 -0.64
CA VAL A 125 -4.14 10.63 -0.82
C VAL A 125 -5.13 10.28 0.27
N LYS A 126 -5.54 11.28 1.06
CA LYS A 126 -6.51 11.14 2.14
C LYS A 126 -7.87 11.63 1.69
N VAL A 127 -8.90 10.82 1.91
CA VAL A 127 -10.29 11.25 1.76
C VAL A 127 -10.90 11.40 3.14
N ASN A 128 -11.29 12.64 3.45
CA ASN A 128 -11.86 13.02 4.74
C ASN A 128 -13.37 13.23 4.57
N LEU A 129 -14.14 12.56 5.42
CA LEU A 129 -15.59 12.71 5.51
C LEU A 129 -15.94 13.52 6.76
N ILE A 130 -16.66 14.63 6.58
CA ILE A 130 -17.12 15.49 7.69
C ILE A 130 -18.66 15.52 7.69
N PRO A 131 -19.33 15.22 8.81
CA PRO A 131 -20.79 15.24 8.86
C PRO A 131 -21.35 16.67 8.72
N ALA A 132 -22.39 16.83 7.90
CA ALA A 132 -23.05 18.11 7.65
C ALA A 132 -24.29 18.28 8.54
N VAL A 133 -24.10 18.80 9.74
CA VAL A 133 -25.15 18.96 10.78
C VAL A 133 -26.37 19.79 10.31
N LYS A 134 -26.20 20.69 9.33
CA LYS A 134 -27.26 21.56 8.79
C LYS A 134 -27.75 21.16 7.37
N GLY A 135 -27.33 20.00 6.86
CA GLY A 135 -27.65 19.54 5.51
C GLY A 135 -26.94 20.31 4.38
N CYS A 136 -27.01 19.79 3.15
CA CYS A 136 -26.31 20.36 1.97
C CYS A 136 -26.84 21.71 1.46
N ALA A 137 -27.80 22.35 2.14
CA ALA A 137 -28.49 23.54 1.66
C ALA A 137 -27.80 24.87 2.02
N THR A 138 -26.92 24.88 3.03
CA THR A 138 -26.24 26.11 3.48
C THR A 138 -24.82 26.18 2.94
N LYS A 139 -24.49 27.22 2.16
CA LYS A 139 -23.11 27.50 1.74
C LYS A 139 -22.26 27.82 2.99
N SER A 140 -21.30 26.96 3.27
CA SER A 140 -20.48 26.94 4.49
C SER A 140 -19.60 28.20 4.62
N LYS A 141 -19.97 29.10 5.54
CA LYS A 141 -19.03 30.01 6.21
C LYS A 141 -19.11 29.90 7.74
N ASP A 142 -19.77 28.86 8.25
CA ASP A 142 -19.82 28.60 9.68
C ASP A 142 -18.61 27.76 10.10
N ARG A 143 -17.96 28.20 11.18
CA ARG A 143 -16.86 27.50 11.84
C ARG A 143 -17.36 26.13 12.29
N VAL A 144 -16.76 25.07 11.76
CA VAL A 144 -16.98 23.71 12.24
C VAL A 144 -16.59 23.67 13.72
N PRO A 145 -17.48 23.26 14.64
CA PRO A 145 -17.15 23.18 16.06
C PRO A 145 -16.02 22.15 16.29
N PRO A 146 -15.07 22.41 17.21
CA PRO A 146 -13.88 21.57 17.41
C PRO A 146 -14.16 20.10 17.71
N LYS A 147 -15.33 19.80 18.31
CA LYS A 147 -15.79 18.45 18.67
C LYS A 147 -16.19 17.57 17.48
N LEU A 148 -16.40 18.15 16.30
CA LEU A 148 -16.78 17.41 15.08
C LEU A 148 -15.56 16.92 14.29
N LEU A 149 -14.36 17.40 14.62
CA LEU A 149 -13.10 17.04 13.97
C LEU A 149 -12.60 15.66 14.42
N GLU A 150 -12.97 15.23 15.63
CA GLU A 150 -12.61 13.92 16.21
C GLU A 150 -13.36 12.73 15.59
N SER A 151 -14.40 12.98 14.78
CA SER A 151 -15.15 11.96 14.03
C SER A 151 -14.82 11.97 12.54
N THR A 152 -13.64 12.49 12.17
CA THR A 152 -13.15 12.43 10.79
C THR A 152 -12.52 11.06 10.57
N LYS A 153 -13.11 10.25 9.67
CA LYS A 153 -12.48 9.03 9.16
C LYS A 153 -11.62 9.40 7.96
N ASP A 154 -10.31 9.19 8.10
CA ASP A 154 -9.34 9.37 7.02
C ASP A 154 -9.17 8.04 6.29
N PHE A 155 -9.37 8.06 4.96
CA PHE A 155 -9.10 6.90 4.09
C PHE A 155 -7.86 7.19 3.24
N ASP A 156 -6.81 6.41 3.46
CA ASP A 156 -5.51 6.55 2.79
C ASP A 156 -5.47 5.71 1.50
N LEU A 157 -5.18 6.33 0.36
CA LEU A 157 -4.77 5.67 -0.88
C LEU A 157 -3.27 5.85 -1.09
N VAL A 158 -2.52 4.75 -1.12
CA VAL A 158 -1.07 4.78 -1.37
C VAL A 158 -0.80 5.04 -2.85
N VAL A 159 0.04 6.04 -3.12
CA VAL A 159 0.45 6.46 -4.46
C VAL A 159 1.97 6.44 -4.58
N SER A 160 2.47 5.82 -5.64
CA SER A 160 3.89 5.82 -6.00
C SER A 160 4.09 6.56 -7.32
N VAL A 161 4.92 7.59 -7.30
CA VAL A 161 5.28 8.39 -8.48
C VAL A 161 6.67 7.98 -8.96
N ILE A 162 6.79 7.66 -10.24
CA ILE A 162 8.04 7.28 -10.90
C ILE A 162 8.44 8.30 -11.96
N ARG A 163 9.75 8.48 -12.11
CA ARG A 163 10.31 9.34 -13.15
C ARG A 163 10.44 8.57 -14.46
N PRO A 164 10.07 9.13 -15.62
CA PRO A 164 10.35 8.51 -16.91
C PRO A 164 11.87 8.40 -17.15
N PRO A 165 12.35 7.32 -17.78
CA PRO A 165 13.77 7.19 -18.09
C PRO A 165 14.23 8.35 -18.97
N SER A 166 15.31 9.02 -18.55
CA SER A 166 15.84 10.14 -19.32
C SER A 166 16.53 9.63 -20.59
N VAL A 167 16.42 10.40 -21.67
CA VAL A 167 17.08 10.09 -22.95
C VAL A 167 18.60 9.90 -22.76
N LEU A 168 19.19 10.63 -21.81
CA LEU A 168 20.60 10.50 -21.44
C LEU A 168 20.95 9.09 -20.94
N VAL A 169 20.13 8.51 -20.05
CA VAL A 169 20.36 7.15 -19.55
C VAL A 169 20.34 6.16 -20.69
N ASN A 170 19.37 6.28 -21.61
CA ASN A 170 19.30 5.41 -22.78
C ASN A 170 20.52 5.54 -23.70
N ILE A 171 21.01 6.76 -23.93
CA ILE A 171 22.22 7.00 -24.73
C ILE A 171 23.45 6.38 -24.05
N VAL A 172 23.60 6.59 -22.74
CA VAL A 172 24.74 6.05 -21.97
C VAL A 172 24.71 4.53 -21.96
N THR A 173 23.56 3.91 -21.70
CA THR A 173 23.41 2.45 -21.74
C THR A 173 23.69 1.91 -23.14
N GLY A 174 23.19 2.56 -24.19
CA GLY A 174 23.48 2.20 -25.57
C GLY A 174 24.97 2.31 -25.90
N ALA A 175 25.64 3.38 -25.45
CA ALA A 175 27.07 3.59 -25.65
C ALA A 175 27.91 2.53 -24.91
N MET A 176 27.56 2.19 -23.66
CA MET A 176 28.21 1.11 -22.92
C MET A 176 28.03 -0.23 -23.63
N ALA A 177 26.83 -0.55 -24.11
CA ALA A 177 26.58 -1.78 -24.86
C ALA A 177 27.40 -1.83 -26.15
N ALA A 178 27.47 -0.72 -26.90
CA ALA A 178 28.28 -0.63 -28.12
C ALA A 178 29.78 -0.76 -27.83
N LEU A 179 30.28 -0.13 -26.76
CA LEU A 179 31.68 -0.23 -26.33
C LEU A 179 32.04 -1.67 -25.97
N VAL A 180 31.19 -2.34 -25.19
CA VAL A 180 31.37 -3.74 -24.80
C VAL A 180 31.34 -4.64 -26.03
N ALA A 181 30.39 -4.45 -26.94
CA ALA A 181 30.31 -5.19 -28.19
C ALA A 181 31.57 -5.00 -29.06
N PHE A 182 32.06 -3.77 -29.19
CA PHE A 182 33.27 -3.47 -29.93
C PHE A 182 34.51 -4.13 -29.31
N ASN A 183 34.63 -4.11 -27.98
CA ASN A 183 35.69 -4.80 -27.27
C ASN A 183 35.65 -6.32 -27.49
N TYR A 184 34.46 -6.93 -27.48
CA TYR A 184 34.31 -8.35 -27.78
C TYR A 184 34.70 -8.69 -29.22
N ILE A 185 34.34 -7.86 -30.20
CA ILE A 185 34.75 -8.05 -31.59
C ILE A 185 36.28 -7.94 -31.72
N ASN A 186 36.91 -6.95 -31.08
CA ASN A 186 38.36 -6.78 -31.10
C ASN A 186 39.10 -7.97 -30.49
N MET A 187 38.60 -8.51 -29.37
CA MET A 187 39.15 -9.75 -28.79
C MET A 187 38.92 -10.96 -29.70
N GLY A 188 37.79 -11.02 -30.39
CA GLY A 188 37.46 -12.08 -31.34
C GLY A 188 38.36 -12.12 -32.57
N VAL A 189 38.80 -10.96 -33.08
CA VAL A 189 39.70 -10.87 -34.24
C VAL A 189 41.15 -11.23 -33.87
N GLN A 190 41.58 -10.90 -32.66
CA GLN A 190 42.92 -11.27 -32.16
C GLN A 190 43.03 -12.74 -31.73
N LEU A 191 41.92 -13.48 -31.73
CA LEU A 191 41.88 -14.88 -31.33
C LEU A 191 42.42 -15.78 -32.43
N ASP A 192 43.61 -16.35 -32.21
CA ASP A 192 44.20 -17.35 -33.09
C ASP A 192 43.44 -18.69 -33.01
N LEU A 193 42.65 -18.98 -34.05
CA LEU A 193 41.91 -20.23 -34.21
C LEU A 193 42.79 -21.48 -34.12
N HIS A 194 44.06 -21.39 -34.52
CA HIS A 194 44.98 -22.51 -34.45
C HIS A 194 45.39 -22.83 -33.00
N CYS A 195 45.55 -21.80 -32.17
CA CYS A 195 45.75 -21.93 -30.72
C CYS A 195 44.49 -22.49 -30.03
N ILE A 196 43.30 -21.96 -30.34
CA ILE A 196 42.03 -22.43 -29.78
C ILE A 196 41.83 -23.93 -30.05
N ALA A 197 42.12 -24.40 -31.27
CA ALA A 197 41.99 -25.82 -31.63
C ALA A 197 42.95 -26.73 -30.84
N LYS A 198 44.16 -26.23 -30.49
CA LYS A 198 45.11 -26.97 -29.63
C LYS A 198 44.65 -27.03 -28.18
N VAL A 199 44.10 -25.93 -27.66
CA VAL A 199 43.57 -25.86 -26.29
C VAL A 199 42.30 -26.70 -26.14
N LEU A 200 41.44 -26.76 -27.16
CA LEU A 200 40.26 -27.64 -27.19
C LEU A 200 40.63 -29.14 -27.16
N LYS A 201 41.77 -29.54 -27.74
CA LYS A 201 42.23 -30.94 -27.69
C LYS A 201 42.68 -31.40 -26.29
N LYS A 202 43.08 -30.48 -25.42
CA LYS A 202 43.42 -30.76 -24.00
C LYS A 202 42.83 -29.66 -23.11
N PRO A 203 41.56 -29.77 -22.69
CA PRO A 203 40.83 -28.69 -22.03
C PRO A 203 41.20 -28.51 -20.54
N ILE A 204 42.44 -28.78 -20.15
CA ILE A 204 42.90 -28.66 -18.76
C ILE A 204 42.89 -27.18 -18.34
N GLY A 205 43.39 -26.27 -19.20
CA GLY A 205 43.38 -24.82 -18.94
C GLY A 205 41.96 -24.24 -18.83
N PRO A 206 41.08 -24.43 -19.82
CA PRO A 206 39.69 -23.95 -19.76
C PRO A 206 38.90 -24.51 -18.58
N SER A 207 39.09 -25.78 -18.22
CA SER A 207 38.37 -26.40 -17.10
C SER A 207 38.78 -25.78 -15.76
N ILE A 208 40.08 -25.51 -15.56
CA ILE A 208 40.57 -24.83 -14.34
C ILE A 208 40.04 -23.39 -14.29
N GLY A 209 40.02 -22.69 -15.43
CA GLY A 209 39.44 -21.35 -15.52
C GLY A 209 37.95 -21.33 -15.18
N PHE A 210 37.19 -22.30 -15.67
CA PHE A 210 35.75 -22.42 -15.39
C PHE A 210 35.49 -22.74 -13.92
N VAL A 211 36.20 -23.71 -13.34
CA VAL A 211 36.13 -24.03 -11.90
C VAL A 211 36.50 -22.83 -11.05
N CYS A 212 37.56 -22.11 -11.41
CA CYS A 212 38.00 -20.92 -10.68
C CYS A 212 36.96 -19.79 -10.76
N GLN A 213 36.46 -19.47 -11.96
CA GLN A 213 35.51 -18.39 -12.15
C GLN A 213 34.12 -18.69 -11.56
N PHE A 214 33.62 -19.92 -11.71
CA PHE A 214 32.27 -20.28 -11.23
C PHE A 214 32.21 -20.71 -9.77
N LEU A 215 33.29 -21.19 -9.16
CA LEU A 215 33.27 -21.57 -7.74
C LEU A 215 33.94 -20.51 -6.88
N PHE A 216 35.17 -20.08 -7.20
CA PHE A 216 35.90 -19.16 -6.31
C PHE A 216 35.32 -17.75 -6.32
N MET A 217 34.91 -17.22 -7.48
CA MET A 217 34.37 -15.86 -7.54
C MET A 217 33.10 -15.67 -6.71
N PRO A 218 32.06 -16.52 -6.81
CA PRO A 218 30.88 -16.40 -5.95
C PRO A 218 31.16 -16.73 -4.49
N LEU A 219 31.99 -17.75 -4.19
CA LEU A 219 32.33 -18.10 -2.80
C LEU A 219 33.05 -16.96 -2.08
N VAL A 220 34.06 -16.36 -2.70
CA VAL A 220 34.81 -15.24 -2.12
C VAL A 220 33.89 -14.04 -1.90
N SER A 221 32.95 -13.76 -2.82
CA SER A 221 31.98 -12.69 -2.63
C SER A 221 31.11 -12.89 -1.39
N SER A 222 30.66 -14.13 -1.14
CA SER A 222 29.82 -14.46 0.01
C SER A 222 30.59 -14.38 1.33
N TYR A 223 31.84 -14.86 1.37
CA TYR A 223 32.69 -14.74 2.55
C TYR A 223 33.05 -13.28 2.86
N PHE A 224 33.38 -12.49 1.84
CA PHE A 224 33.70 -11.07 2.01
C PHE A 224 32.48 -10.26 2.47
N PHE A 225 31.29 -10.53 1.91
CA PHE A 225 30.05 -9.89 2.34
C PHE A 225 29.70 -10.19 3.81
N HIS A 226 29.89 -11.43 4.26
CA HIS A 226 29.67 -11.80 5.67
C HIS A 226 30.71 -11.19 6.62
N LEU A 227 31.94 -10.95 6.17
CA LEU A 227 32.98 -10.33 7.00
C LEU A 227 32.80 -8.80 7.15
N SER A 228 32.06 -8.17 6.23
CA SER A 228 31.82 -6.71 6.21
C SER A 228 30.54 -6.27 6.92
N ILE A 229 29.75 -7.22 7.45
CA ILE A 229 28.57 -7.02 8.31
C ILE A 229 28.95 -7.32 9.75
#